data_AF-M3ZNP1-F1
#
_entry.id   AF-M3ZNP1-F1
#
_cell.length_a   1.000
_cell.length_b   1.000
_cell.length_c   1.000
_cell.angle_alpha   90.00
_cell.angle_beta   90.00
_cell.angle_gamma   90.00
#
_symmetry.space_group_name_H-M   'P 1'
#
loop_
_entity.id
_entity.type
_entity.pdbx_description
1 polymer ?
#
loop_
_entity_poly.entity_id
_entity_poly.type
_entity_poly.pdbx_seq_one_letter_code
_entity_poly.pdbx_strand_id
1 'polypeptide(L)'
;MMTNVDQRLIQTDFGSAEGQRGRTRIRTSFREKESEALILSRISRMKETFRFLVVLVPLLVSVERSECVRCFGSFDLTTGECSEDLGDVDEDDCCQNSQYGYEAEDGSCHSCGPPTWSPWTSWSFCNVLCGEGVKQKSRKCHGIGKAECENPLDTLQTDVCSGTCCNDKGWGLWNPWTPCSVTCGGTGTRTRQRVCSSPPECRSACIGPEEEKESCEASNRCPVHGSWSSWEAWSQCSGSCITDQNMPTKVRQRTCSNPAPSTDTVPPGNNCPGDALETQDCSELPNCPVDGNWGPWSAFTPCPVTCGVALQVSERRCNNPAPNHGGRPCPGNDKQTKLCSTQVHCPVDGVWAEWSAWGACTFAFGGRDIRCKTTGGKQTRSRTCLHRAHNGSICTDGKLTDTQVCYNVDKCYLKGSWDGWEPWSLCKPPCGVSSKRRRFRICKPDYSEYNPTIGRQREPAHFHGKPNADCGALPDGEKKYEIEDCLNVPSCT
;
A
#
# COMPACT_ATOMS: atom_id res chain seq x y z
N MET A 1 26.75 24.22 -25.66
CA MET A 1 27.77 23.18 -25.92
C MET A 1 27.27 21.87 -25.30
N MET A 2 27.64 20.72 -25.86
CA MET A 2 27.38 19.37 -25.31
C MET A 2 25.91 19.06 -24.95
N THR A 3 25.02 18.70 -25.87
CA THR A 3 24.89 17.48 -26.73
C THR A 3 23.95 16.41 -26.14
N ASN A 4 22.83 16.24 -26.84
CA ASN A 4 22.03 15.03 -27.10
C ASN A 4 21.59 14.14 -25.90
N VAL A 5 20.29 13.98 -25.64
CA VAL A 5 19.23 13.38 -26.48
C VAL A 5 19.41 11.87 -26.63
N ASP A 6 18.48 11.14 -26.03
CA ASP A 6 18.04 9.81 -26.49
C ASP A 6 16.50 9.70 -26.33
N GLN A 7 15.83 8.82 -27.08
CA GLN A 7 14.37 8.77 -27.15
C GLN A 7 13.76 7.36 -27.19
N ARG A 8 12.91 7.12 -26.16
CA ARG A 8 11.57 6.50 -26.25
C ARG A 8 11.40 4.99 -26.58
N LEU A 9 10.48 4.39 -25.80
CA LEU A 9 9.48 3.37 -26.20
C LEU A 9 10.01 1.93 -26.48
N ILE A 10 9.27 0.82 -26.29
CA ILE A 10 7.86 0.56 -25.86
C ILE A 10 7.84 -0.50 -24.73
N GLN A 11 6.75 -0.61 -23.96
CA GLN A 11 6.42 -1.73 -23.05
C GLN A 11 6.07 -3.04 -23.80
N THR A 12 6.12 -4.20 -23.12
CA THR A 12 4.92 -5.02 -22.78
C THR A 12 5.26 -6.21 -21.86
N ASP A 13 4.43 -6.37 -20.84
CA ASP A 13 3.95 -7.55 -20.11
C ASP A 13 4.64 -8.92 -20.26
N PHE A 14 4.79 -9.61 -19.11
CA PHE A 14 4.97 -11.07 -19.04
C PHE A 14 3.84 -11.72 -18.22
N GLY A 15 3.22 -12.76 -18.79
CA GLY A 15 2.08 -13.48 -18.23
C GLY A 15 2.45 -14.68 -17.33
N SER A 16 1.42 -15.30 -16.75
CA SER A 16 1.53 -16.30 -15.68
C SER A 16 1.52 -17.77 -16.15
N ALA A 17 1.92 -18.65 -15.21
CA ALA A 17 1.45 -20.03 -14.98
C ALA A 17 1.94 -21.22 -15.86
N GLU A 18 2.37 -22.26 -15.14
CA GLU A 18 2.08 -23.71 -15.25
C GLU A 18 2.12 -24.46 -16.61
N GLY A 19 2.74 -25.66 -16.65
CA GLY A 19 2.78 -26.45 -17.90
C GLY A 19 3.37 -27.86 -17.93
N GLN A 20 3.02 -28.75 -16.97
CA GLN A 20 3.03 -30.24 -17.09
C GLN A 20 4.32 -31.04 -17.45
N ARG A 21 4.36 -32.31 -16.98
CA ARG A 21 5.31 -33.36 -17.42
C ARG A 21 4.73 -34.13 -18.60
N GLY A 22 5.55 -34.45 -19.61
CA GLY A 22 5.22 -35.41 -20.68
C GLY A 22 6.24 -36.55 -20.79
N ARG A 23 5.78 -37.81 -20.74
CA ARG A 23 6.62 -39.02 -20.89
C ARG A 23 6.18 -39.77 -22.15
N THR A 24 7.03 -39.86 -23.18
CA THR A 24 6.86 -40.85 -24.25
C THR A 24 8.22 -41.34 -24.78
N ARG A 25 8.21 -42.48 -25.48
CA ARG A 25 9.35 -43.31 -25.90
C ARG A 25 8.94 -44.00 -27.22
N ILE A 26 9.89 -44.63 -27.94
CA ILE A 26 9.75 -45.77 -28.90
C ILE A 26 9.96 -45.46 -30.42
N ARG A 27 10.90 -46.24 -31.04
CA ARG A 27 11.10 -46.57 -32.49
C ARG A 27 11.49 -45.43 -33.47
N THR A 28 12.07 -45.67 -34.65
CA THR A 28 12.49 -46.87 -35.46
C THR A 28 13.83 -46.51 -36.13
N SER A 29 14.81 -47.35 -36.52
CA SER A 29 14.93 -48.77 -36.96
C SER A 29 14.37 -49.10 -38.35
N PHE A 30 15.22 -49.03 -39.39
CA PHE A 30 15.27 -49.78 -40.69
C PHE A 30 16.42 -49.12 -41.52
N ARG A 31 17.38 -49.75 -42.23
CA ARG A 31 17.71 -51.13 -42.71
C ARG A 31 17.45 -51.42 -44.19
N GLU A 32 18.52 -51.30 -44.97
CA GLU A 32 18.80 -51.83 -46.33
C GLU A 32 20.34 -52.01 -46.42
N LYS A 33 21.02 -52.77 -47.30
CA LYS A 33 20.71 -53.82 -48.32
C LYS A 33 22.04 -54.51 -48.73
N GLU A 34 22.15 -55.71 -49.30
CA GLU A 34 21.20 -56.81 -49.57
C GLU A 34 21.95 -58.20 -49.61
N SER A 35 21.55 -59.09 -50.52
CA SER A 35 21.91 -60.50 -50.82
C SER A 35 23.32 -60.78 -51.38
N GLU A 36 24.00 -61.85 -50.92
CA GLU A 36 24.20 -63.20 -51.57
C GLU A 36 25.18 -63.22 -52.78
N ALA A 37 26.24 -64.03 -52.91
CA ALA A 37 26.62 -65.41 -52.49
C ALA A 37 26.35 -66.51 -53.55
N LEU A 38 27.42 -67.13 -54.11
CA LEU A 38 27.61 -68.61 -54.16
C LEU A 38 28.96 -69.06 -54.82
N ILE A 39 29.64 -69.98 -54.13
CA ILE A 39 30.32 -71.21 -54.63
C ILE A 39 31.29 -71.16 -55.85
N LEU A 40 32.58 -71.26 -55.50
CA LEU A 40 33.60 -72.24 -55.95
C LEU A 40 33.71 -72.71 -57.42
N SER A 41 34.98 -72.80 -57.81
CA SER A 41 35.57 -73.71 -58.81
C SER A 41 35.39 -73.38 -60.30
N ARG A 42 36.48 -72.87 -60.90
CA ARG A 42 37.17 -73.51 -62.03
C ARG A 42 38.52 -72.82 -62.34
N ILE A 43 39.57 -73.64 -62.45
CA ILE A 43 40.65 -73.57 -63.47
C ILE A 43 41.56 -72.32 -63.48
N SER A 44 42.90 -72.41 -63.64
CA SER A 44 43.86 -73.52 -63.57
C SER A 44 45.30 -73.00 -63.70
N ARG A 45 46.25 -73.64 -62.98
CA ARG A 45 47.69 -73.86 -63.31
C ARG A 45 48.40 -72.88 -64.26
N MET A 46 49.34 -72.10 -63.71
CA MET A 46 50.70 -71.76 -64.21
C MET A 46 51.19 -70.64 -63.26
N LYS A 47 52.24 -70.76 -62.42
CA LYS A 47 53.47 -71.57 -62.43
C LYS A 47 54.40 -71.23 -63.59
N GLU A 48 55.61 -70.78 -63.25
CA GLU A 48 56.81 -70.64 -64.10
C GLU A 48 56.86 -69.53 -65.16
N THR A 49 56.81 -68.26 -64.71
CA THR A 49 57.43 -67.08 -65.38
C THR A 49 58.05 -66.11 -64.35
N PHE A 50 58.74 -66.56 -63.31
CA PHE A 50 60.16 -66.98 -63.38
C PHE A 50 61.07 -66.11 -64.28
N ARG A 51 61.51 -64.97 -63.73
CA ARG A 51 62.78 -64.24 -64.03
C ARG A 51 62.96 -63.64 -65.44
N PHE A 52 63.97 -62.76 -65.52
CA PHE A 52 64.55 -62.12 -66.72
C PHE A 52 63.68 -61.10 -67.46
N LEU A 53 63.68 -59.87 -66.91
CA LEU A 53 63.57 -58.53 -67.55
C LEU A 53 63.51 -57.53 -66.38
N VAL A 54 64.58 -57.25 -65.63
CA VAL A 54 65.99 -57.01 -66.01
C VAL A 54 66.10 -55.82 -66.98
N VAL A 55 66.37 -54.66 -66.39
CA VAL A 55 67.04 -53.47 -66.98
C VAL A 55 66.34 -52.83 -68.19
N LEU A 56 65.56 -51.77 -67.92
CA LEU A 56 65.80 -50.41 -68.47
C LEU A 56 64.88 -49.38 -67.75
N VAL A 57 65.23 -48.09 -67.86
CA VAL A 57 64.59 -46.90 -67.22
C VAL A 57 64.86 -46.68 -65.71
N PRO A 58 66.13 -46.42 -65.31
CA PRO A 58 66.44 -45.62 -64.13
C PRO A 58 66.60 -44.14 -64.53
N LEU A 59 65.50 -43.43 -64.85
CA LEU A 59 65.58 -42.03 -65.31
C LEU A 59 64.31 -41.18 -65.12
N LEU A 60 63.59 -41.35 -64.01
CA LEU A 60 62.63 -40.35 -63.53
C LEU A 60 62.79 -40.14 -62.02
N VAL A 61 63.36 -38.98 -61.68
CA VAL A 61 63.29 -38.24 -60.40
C VAL A 61 63.43 -39.09 -59.12
N SER A 62 64.62 -39.02 -58.50
CA SER A 62 64.74 -39.20 -57.05
C SER A 62 63.95 -38.10 -56.35
N VAL A 63 62.73 -38.41 -55.91
CA VAL A 63 62.12 -37.73 -54.77
C VAL A 63 62.31 -38.69 -53.61
N GLU A 64 63.36 -38.46 -52.82
CA GLU A 64 63.41 -39.02 -51.48
C GLU A 64 62.16 -38.48 -50.75
N ARG A 65 61.34 -39.40 -50.24
CA ARG A 65 60.32 -39.03 -49.28
C ARG A 65 61.08 -38.65 -48.03
N SER A 66 61.15 -37.35 -47.75
CA SER A 66 61.51 -36.91 -46.42
C SER A 66 60.50 -37.49 -45.44
N GLU A 67 61.00 -38.15 -44.40
CA GLU A 67 60.18 -38.71 -43.33
C GLU A 67 60.05 -37.63 -42.26
N CYS A 68 58.84 -37.08 -42.13
CA CYS A 68 58.57 -36.03 -41.16
C CYS A 68 58.55 -36.64 -39.76
N VAL A 69 59.46 -36.20 -38.90
CA VAL A 69 59.62 -36.63 -37.51
C VAL A 69 59.16 -35.54 -36.56
N ARG A 70 58.76 -35.91 -35.35
CA ARG A 70 58.38 -34.92 -34.34
C ARG A 70 59.64 -34.36 -33.69
N CYS A 71 59.87 -33.05 -33.83
CA CYS A 71 61.10 -32.40 -33.42
C CYS A 71 60.98 -31.71 -32.05
N PHE A 72 62.09 -31.67 -31.31
CA PHE A 72 62.15 -31.16 -29.94
C PHE A 72 63.41 -30.33 -29.73
N GLY A 73 63.25 -29.14 -29.13
CA GLY A 73 64.30 -28.14 -28.93
C GLY A 73 65.42 -28.56 -27.98
N SER A 74 65.26 -29.69 -27.27
CA SER A 74 66.26 -30.22 -26.35
C SER A 74 66.19 -31.75 -26.24
N PHE A 75 67.37 -32.38 -26.11
CA PHE A 75 67.54 -33.80 -25.82
C PHE A 75 68.29 -33.98 -24.48
N ASP A 76 67.71 -34.67 -23.49
CA ASP A 76 68.42 -34.99 -22.25
C ASP A 76 69.24 -36.28 -22.42
N LEU A 77 70.56 -36.12 -22.52
CA LEU A 77 71.55 -37.21 -22.56
C LEU A 77 71.50 -38.16 -21.35
N THR A 78 70.81 -37.81 -20.26
CA THR A 78 70.77 -38.56 -19.00
C THR A 78 69.57 -39.51 -18.93
N THR A 79 68.40 -39.07 -19.40
CA THR A 79 67.17 -39.88 -19.46
C THR A 79 67.01 -40.57 -20.81
N GLY A 80 67.46 -39.92 -21.89
CA GLY A 80 67.14 -40.27 -23.27
C GLY A 80 65.75 -39.76 -23.70
N GLU A 81 65.24 -38.71 -23.06
CA GLU A 81 63.94 -38.11 -23.36
C GLU A 81 64.09 -36.76 -24.09
N CYS A 82 63.05 -36.43 -24.86
CA CYS A 82 62.97 -35.23 -25.70
C CYS A 82 62.09 -34.19 -25.00
N SER A 83 62.49 -32.92 -25.01
CA SER A 83 61.73 -31.83 -24.39
C SER A 83 61.72 -30.57 -25.25
N GLU A 84 60.72 -29.71 -25.02
CA GLU A 84 60.43 -28.52 -25.84
C GLU A 84 59.96 -28.90 -27.27
N ASP A 85 58.79 -29.55 -27.36
CA ASP A 85 58.11 -29.94 -28.62
C ASP A 85 57.99 -28.75 -29.60
N LEU A 86 58.58 -28.89 -30.77
CA LEU A 86 58.59 -27.91 -31.87
C LEU A 86 57.58 -28.27 -32.98
N GLY A 87 56.95 -29.45 -32.90
CA GLY A 87 56.05 -29.99 -33.93
C GLY A 87 56.74 -30.87 -34.98
N ASP A 88 55.94 -31.36 -35.92
CA ASP A 88 56.38 -32.27 -36.98
C ASP A 88 57.10 -31.52 -38.11
N VAL A 89 58.34 -31.90 -38.38
CA VAL A 89 59.20 -31.34 -39.45
C VAL A 89 60.06 -32.44 -40.07
N ASP A 90 60.75 -32.15 -41.17
CA ASP A 90 61.64 -33.11 -41.82
C ASP A 90 62.90 -33.40 -40.95
N GLU A 91 63.37 -34.66 -40.90
CA GLU A 91 64.47 -35.07 -39.99
C GLU A 91 65.76 -34.26 -40.20
N ASP A 92 66.16 -34.03 -41.45
CA ASP A 92 67.30 -33.17 -41.82
C ASP A 92 67.14 -31.72 -41.33
N ASP A 93 65.91 -31.20 -41.30
CA ASP A 93 65.60 -29.84 -40.83
C ASP A 93 65.58 -29.75 -39.30
N CYS A 94 65.08 -30.78 -38.62
CA CYS A 94 65.20 -30.88 -37.15
C CYS A 94 66.67 -30.96 -36.72
N CYS A 95 67.46 -31.79 -37.39
CA CYS A 95 68.84 -32.07 -37.04
C CYS A 95 69.87 -31.07 -37.56
N GLN A 96 69.44 -29.92 -38.11
CA GLN A 96 70.32 -28.75 -38.29
C GLN A 96 70.93 -28.25 -36.97
N ASN A 97 70.33 -28.57 -35.82
CA ASN A 97 70.89 -28.27 -34.49
C ASN A 97 71.24 -29.55 -33.71
N SER A 98 72.53 -29.74 -33.41
CA SER A 98 73.06 -30.90 -32.69
C SER A 98 72.71 -30.96 -31.18
N GLN A 99 71.88 -30.05 -30.68
CA GLN A 99 71.29 -30.09 -29.33
C GLN A 99 69.82 -30.53 -29.32
N TYR A 100 69.19 -30.63 -30.50
CA TYR A 100 67.79 -31.05 -30.62
C TYR A 100 67.66 -32.58 -30.56
N GLY A 101 66.42 -33.01 -30.33
CA GLY A 101 66.01 -34.39 -30.43
C GLY A 101 64.80 -34.56 -31.34
N TYR A 102 64.55 -35.80 -31.77
CA TYR A 102 63.40 -36.16 -32.59
C TYR A 102 62.81 -37.50 -32.13
N GLU A 103 61.50 -37.65 -32.26
CA GLU A 103 60.78 -38.91 -31.98
C GLU A 103 60.51 -39.65 -33.30
N ALA A 104 60.97 -40.90 -33.38
CA ALA A 104 60.78 -41.78 -34.53
C ALA A 104 59.40 -42.49 -34.48
N GLU A 105 59.01 -43.19 -35.56
CA GLU A 105 57.72 -43.92 -35.63
C GLU A 105 57.49 -44.95 -34.50
N ASP A 106 58.55 -45.41 -33.82
CA ASP A 106 58.45 -46.34 -32.69
C ASP A 106 58.18 -45.67 -31.33
N GLY A 107 58.07 -44.34 -31.28
CA GLY A 107 57.87 -43.56 -30.06
C GLY A 107 59.12 -43.45 -29.19
N SER A 108 60.31 -43.69 -29.75
CA SER A 108 61.58 -43.47 -29.05
C SER A 108 62.25 -42.16 -29.48
N CYS A 109 62.85 -41.48 -28.50
CA CYS A 109 63.53 -40.20 -28.68
C CYS A 109 65.00 -40.41 -29.06
N HIS A 110 65.41 -39.76 -30.14
CA HIS A 110 66.74 -39.75 -30.73
C HIS A 110 67.37 -38.36 -30.62
N SER A 111 68.71 -38.29 -30.58
CA SER A 111 69.45 -37.02 -30.54
C SER A 111 70.04 -36.71 -31.91
N CYS A 112 69.91 -35.46 -32.35
CA CYS A 112 70.56 -34.93 -33.55
C CYS A 112 72.08 -34.71 -33.37
N GLY A 113 72.63 -34.96 -32.18
CA GLY A 113 74.05 -34.78 -31.88
C GLY A 113 74.97 -35.87 -32.43
N PRO A 114 76.30 -35.65 -32.42
CA PRO A 114 77.30 -36.69 -32.69
C PRO A 114 77.28 -37.79 -31.60
N PRO A 115 77.77 -39.01 -31.88
CA PRO A 115 77.59 -40.17 -31.01
C PRO A 115 78.30 -39.97 -29.66
N THR A 116 77.50 -39.74 -28.61
CA THR A 116 77.94 -39.31 -27.29
C THR A 116 77.39 -40.23 -26.21
N TRP A 117 78.23 -40.61 -25.25
CA TRP A 117 77.81 -41.37 -24.08
C TRP A 117 77.02 -40.50 -23.11
N SER A 118 75.90 -41.03 -22.62
CA SER A 118 75.22 -40.52 -21.43
C SER A 118 76.19 -40.42 -20.25
N PRO A 119 75.92 -39.55 -19.26
CA PRO A 119 76.43 -39.75 -17.92
C PRO A 119 76.18 -41.18 -17.46
N TRP A 120 77.08 -41.72 -16.63
CA TRP A 120 76.80 -42.97 -15.94
C TRP A 120 75.61 -42.76 -14.99
N THR A 121 74.66 -43.69 -14.99
CA THR A 121 73.68 -43.80 -13.91
C THR A 121 74.37 -43.96 -12.55
N SER A 122 73.66 -43.60 -11.48
CA SER A 122 74.11 -43.93 -10.12
C SER A 122 74.24 -45.44 -9.97
N TRP A 123 75.21 -45.90 -9.17
CA TRP A 123 75.33 -47.31 -8.81
C TRP A 123 74.02 -47.84 -8.23
N SER A 124 73.61 -49.02 -8.69
CA SER A 124 72.53 -49.78 -8.06
C SER A 124 72.87 -50.10 -6.60
N PHE A 125 71.84 -50.46 -5.86
CA PHE A 125 72.02 -51.20 -4.60
C PHE A 125 72.76 -52.51 -4.85
N CYS A 126 73.38 -53.06 -3.80
CA CYS A 126 74.09 -54.33 -3.89
C CYS A 126 73.09 -55.47 -4.15
N ASN A 127 73.37 -56.36 -5.10
CA ASN A 127 72.44 -57.44 -5.44
C ASN A 127 72.27 -58.52 -4.34
N VAL A 128 73.02 -58.42 -3.23
CA VAL A 128 72.88 -59.25 -2.04
C VAL A 128 72.76 -58.40 -0.78
N LEU A 129 71.95 -58.85 0.18
CA LEU A 129 71.73 -58.20 1.48
C LEU A 129 72.82 -58.50 2.53
N CYS A 130 73.69 -59.48 2.27
CA CYS A 130 74.72 -59.94 3.20
C CYS A 130 75.89 -60.57 2.41
N GLY A 131 77.12 -60.23 2.77
CA GLY A 131 78.33 -60.76 2.14
C GLY A 131 78.69 -60.05 0.84
N GLU A 132 79.61 -60.63 0.07
CA GLU A 132 80.07 -60.07 -1.21
C GLU A 132 79.01 -60.26 -2.30
N GLY A 133 78.68 -59.16 -2.97
CA GLY A 133 77.87 -59.14 -4.18
C GLY A 133 78.36 -58.05 -5.13
N VAL A 134 77.51 -57.70 -6.08
CA VAL A 134 77.81 -56.70 -7.10
C VAL A 134 76.74 -55.64 -7.18
N LYS A 135 77.21 -54.41 -7.41
CA LYS A 135 76.42 -53.24 -7.81
C LYS A 135 76.73 -52.95 -9.27
N GLN A 136 75.76 -52.43 -9.99
CA GLN A 136 75.88 -52.14 -11.43
C GLN A 136 75.46 -50.71 -11.73
N LYS A 137 76.06 -50.12 -12.75
CA LYS A 137 75.60 -48.87 -13.36
C LYS A 137 75.70 -49.00 -14.87
N SER A 138 74.76 -48.40 -15.58
CA SER A 138 74.72 -48.38 -17.03
C SER A 138 74.87 -46.97 -17.60
N ARG A 139 75.26 -46.90 -18.86
CA ARG A 139 75.20 -45.72 -19.72
C ARG A 139 74.75 -46.14 -21.12
N LYS A 140 74.17 -45.23 -21.88
CA LYS A 140 73.75 -45.44 -23.27
C LYS A 140 74.49 -44.46 -24.16
N CYS A 141 74.73 -44.83 -25.42
CA CYS A 141 75.22 -43.88 -26.42
C CYS A 141 74.03 -43.34 -27.22
N HIS A 142 73.99 -42.02 -27.38
CA HIS A 142 72.94 -41.26 -28.07
C HIS A 142 73.58 -40.38 -29.15
N GLY A 143 72.87 -40.13 -30.24
CA GLY A 143 73.37 -39.38 -31.40
C GLY A 143 73.35 -40.19 -32.70
N ILE A 144 73.44 -39.47 -33.81
CA ILE A 144 73.49 -40.04 -35.17
C ILE A 144 74.83 -40.76 -35.37
N GLY A 145 74.84 -41.91 -36.06
CA GLY A 145 76.08 -42.69 -36.28
C GLY A 145 76.49 -43.60 -35.10
N LYS A 146 75.55 -43.94 -34.22
CA LYS A 146 75.68 -44.77 -33.00
C LYS A 146 76.60 -46.01 -33.08
N ALA A 147 76.82 -46.60 -34.25
CA ALA A 147 77.76 -47.71 -34.43
C ALA A 147 79.22 -47.35 -34.02
N GLU A 148 79.63 -46.07 -34.09
CA GLU A 148 80.99 -45.65 -33.71
C GLU A 148 81.28 -45.74 -32.20
N CYS A 149 80.24 -45.86 -31.36
CA CYS A 149 80.37 -46.08 -29.91
C CYS A 149 79.98 -47.52 -29.47
N GLU A 150 79.72 -48.45 -30.40
CA GLU A 150 79.37 -49.84 -30.04
C GLU A 150 80.60 -50.70 -29.71
N ASN A 151 81.10 -50.54 -28.49
CA ASN A 151 81.84 -51.61 -27.79
C ASN A 151 80.96 -52.15 -26.64
N PRO A 152 80.37 -53.35 -26.75
CA PRO A 152 79.32 -53.81 -25.80
C PRO A 152 79.72 -53.78 -24.32
N LEU A 153 81.01 -53.97 -24.04
CA LEU A 153 81.60 -53.98 -22.69
C LEU A 153 81.54 -52.61 -21.98
N ASP A 154 81.39 -51.51 -22.71
CA ASP A 154 81.41 -50.15 -22.16
C ASP A 154 80.03 -49.63 -21.70
N THR A 155 78.96 -50.40 -21.93
CA THR A 155 77.57 -50.03 -21.60
C THR A 155 77.20 -50.23 -20.12
N LEU A 156 77.86 -51.18 -19.44
CA LEU A 156 77.49 -51.66 -18.10
C LEU A 156 78.75 -51.89 -17.25
N GLN A 157 79.02 -51.00 -16.30
CA GLN A 157 80.08 -51.22 -15.32
C GLN A 157 79.53 -51.98 -14.11
N THR A 158 80.25 -53.02 -13.69
CA THR A 158 79.98 -53.78 -12.46
C THR A 158 81.13 -53.56 -11.49
N ASP A 159 80.84 -53.40 -10.20
CA ASP A 159 81.83 -53.22 -9.13
C ASP A 159 81.38 -53.99 -7.87
N VAL A 160 82.33 -54.36 -7.02
CA VAL A 160 82.09 -55.21 -5.85
C VAL A 160 81.49 -54.38 -4.71
N CYS A 161 80.60 -55.00 -3.95
CA CYS A 161 80.01 -54.43 -2.74
C CYS A 161 79.87 -55.51 -1.66
N SER A 162 80.02 -55.11 -0.40
CA SER A 162 79.62 -55.94 0.74
C SER A 162 78.27 -55.47 1.25
N GLY A 163 77.28 -56.35 1.27
CA GLY A 163 75.96 -56.10 1.85
C GLY A 163 76.01 -56.05 3.38
N THR A 164 75.44 -55.00 3.97
CA THR A 164 75.44 -54.76 5.43
C THR A 164 74.19 -55.34 6.09
N CYS A 165 74.37 -56.34 6.95
CA CYS A 165 73.28 -57.03 7.65
C CYS A 165 72.46 -56.07 8.54
N CYS A 166 71.12 -56.21 8.49
CA CYS A 166 70.17 -55.43 9.29
C CYS A 166 69.53 -56.28 10.39
N ASN A 167 69.25 -55.65 11.55
CA ASN A 167 68.69 -56.34 12.73
C ASN A 167 67.16 -56.27 12.80
N ASP A 168 66.49 -57.37 12.44
CA ASP A 168 65.14 -57.87 12.79
C ASP A 168 63.87 -56.97 12.87
N LYS A 169 63.91 -55.64 13.01
CA LYS A 169 62.70 -54.88 13.44
C LYS A 169 62.23 -53.67 12.62
N GLY A 170 63.02 -53.12 11.69
CA GLY A 170 62.62 -52.28 10.53
C GLY A 170 61.82 -50.97 10.71
N TRP A 171 61.03 -50.84 11.76
CA TRP A 171 60.13 -49.72 12.01
C TRP A 171 60.81 -48.56 12.75
N GLY A 172 60.47 -47.33 12.38
CA GLY A 172 60.71 -46.17 13.23
C GLY A 172 59.82 -46.19 14.47
N LEU A 173 60.10 -45.27 15.41
CA LEU A 173 59.23 -45.05 16.57
C LEU A 173 57.82 -44.63 16.13
N TRP A 174 56.82 -45.00 16.92
CA TRP A 174 55.47 -44.46 16.77
C TRP A 174 55.46 -42.97 17.11
N ASN A 175 54.77 -42.18 16.28
CA ASN A 175 54.42 -40.81 16.64
C ASN A 175 53.49 -40.78 17.88
N PRO A 176 53.41 -39.65 18.61
CA PRO A 176 52.40 -39.46 19.63
C PRO A 176 50.97 -39.69 19.09
N TRP A 177 50.07 -40.16 19.96
CA TRP A 177 48.65 -40.27 19.64
C TRP A 177 48.05 -38.89 19.33
N THR A 178 47.16 -38.83 18.34
CA THR A 178 46.29 -37.67 18.11
C THR A 178 45.33 -37.46 19.30
N PRO A 179 44.79 -36.23 19.48
CA PRO A 179 43.69 -35.99 20.39
C PRO A 179 42.49 -36.92 20.09
N CYS A 180 41.72 -37.27 21.12
CA CYS A 180 40.54 -38.12 20.94
C CYS A 180 39.53 -37.46 20.00
N SER A 181 38.91 -38.23 19.11
CA SER A 181 37.95 -37.71 18.12
C SER A 181 36.68 -37.08 18.72
N VAL A 182 36.44 -37.28 20.04
CA VAL A 182 35.41 -36.60 20.82
C VAL A 182 36.03 -36.01 22.08
N THR A 183 35.57 -34.85 22.51
CA THR A 183 36.02 -34.16 23.74
C THR A 183 35.16 -34.47 24.96
N CYS A 184 34.03 -35.14 24.75
CA CYS A 184 33.03 -35.47 25.75
C CYS A 184 32.15 -36.65 25.28
N GLY A 185 31.36 -37.22 26.18
CA GLY A 185 30.21 -38.06 25.83
C GLY A 185 30.48 -39.56 25.66
N GLY A 186 31.70 -40.03 25.91
CA GLY A 186 32.05 -41.46 25.88
C GLY A 186 33.22 -41.78 24.95
N THR A 187 33.15 -42.93 24.29
CA THR A 187 34.27 -43.50 23.52
C THR A 187 34.40 -42.83 22.14
N GLY A 188 35.51 -42.12 21.93
CA GLY A 188 36.01 -41.74 20.61
C GLY A 188 37.16 -42.65 20.16
N THR A 189 37.80 -42.25 19.07
CA THR A 189 38.99 -42.92 18.53
C THR A 189 40.16 -41.95 18.51
N ARG A 190 41.34 -42.42 18.92
CA ARG A 190 42.62 -41.76 18.66
C ARG A 190 43.45 -42.59 17.68
N THR A 191 44.32 -41.91 16.93
CA THR A 191 45.17 -42.53 15.91
C THR A 191 46.64 -42.22 16.15
N ARG A 192 47.52 -43.15 15.83
CA ARG A 192 48.95 -42.88 15.71
C ARG A 192 49.51 -43.59 14.49
N GLN A 193 50.59 -43.03 13.95
CA GLN A 193 51.25 -43.53 12.75
C GLN A 193 52.75 -43.71 13.04
N ARG A 194 53.38 -44.65 12.34
CA ARG A 194 54.82 -44.90 12.38
C ARG A 194 55.36 -44.98 10.96
N VAL A 195 56.59 -44.51 10.76
CA VAL A 195 57.25 -44.57 9.44
C VAL A 195 58.24 -45.73 9.43
N CYS A 196 58.07 -46.65 8.48
CA CYS A 196 59.08 -47.66 8.15
C CYS A 196 60.37 -46.92 7.74
N SER A 197 61.44 -47.02 8.52
CA SER A 197 62.55 -46.07 8.46
C SER A 197 63.64 -46.53 7.49
N SER A 198 64.19 -45.60 6.71
CA SER A 198 65.20 -45.86 5.67
C SER A 198 66.45 -46.57 6.22
N PRO A 199 67.17 -47.40 5.43
CA PRO A 199 67.17 -47.47 3.95
C PRO A 199 65.89 -48.03 3.29
N PRO A 200 65.56 -47.62 2.04
CA PRO A 200 64.32 -48.04 1.36
C PRO A 200 64.16 -49.56 1.20
N GLU A 201 65.27 -50.30 1.08
CA GLU A 201 65.30 -51.75 0.90
C GLU A 201 64.70 -52.53 2.09
N CYS A 202 64.62 -51.94 3.29
CA CYS A 202 64.06 -52.59 4.47
C CYS A 202 62.52 -52.65 4.51
N ARG A 203 61.80 -52.09 3.50
CA ARG A 203 60.33 -52.06 3.47
C ARG A 203 59.66 -53.43 3.58
N SER A 204 60.31 -54.51 3.15
CA SER A 204 59.80 -55.88 3.26
C SER A 204 59.80 -56.43 4.70
N ALA A 205 60.57 -55.85 5.62
CA ALA A 205 60.62 -56.24 7.03
C ALA A 205 59.56 -55.54 7.91
N CYS A 206 58.87 -54.52 7.38
CA CYS A 206 57.88 -53.73 8.11
C CYS A 206 56.52 -54.44 8.18
N ILE A 207 56.46 -55.51 8.98
CA ILE A 207 55.25 -56.31 9.22
C ILE A 207 54.32 -55.62 10.24
N GLY A 208 53.01 -55.67 9.98
CA GLY A 208 51.95 -55.02 10.75
C GLY A 208 51.51 -53.67 10.16
N PRO A 209 50.48 -53.02 10.71
CA PRO A 209 49.94 -51.79 10.14
C PRO A 209 50.84 -50.56 10.38
N GLU A 210 50.78 -49.58 9.48
CA GLU A 210 51.44 -48.28 9.60
C GLU A 210 50.64 -47.27 10.44
N GLU A 211 49.31 -47.43 10.50
CA GLU A 211 48.36 -46.68 11.32
C GLU A 211 47.72 -47.59 12.36
N GLU A 212 47.72 -47.16 13.63
CA GLU A 212 47.03 -47.84 14.72
C GLU A 212 45.89 -46.97 15.24
N LYS A 213 44.76 -47.60 15.59
CA LYS A 213 43.55 -46.94 16.12
C LYS A 213 43.20 -47.55 17.46
N GLU A 214 42.98 -46.69 18.45
CA GLU A 214 42.64 -47.10 19.80
C GLU A 214 41.42 -46.31 20.28
N SER A 215 40.52 -47.02 20.98
CA SER A 215 39.39 -46.43 21.68
C SER A 215 39.89 -45.51 22.80
N CYS A 216 39.46 -44.26 22.81
CA CYS A 216 39.75 -43.30 23.87
C CYS A 216 38.44 -42.87 24.55
N GLU A 217 38.40 -42.95 25.89
CA GLU A 217 37.24 -42.51 26.66
C GLU A 217 37.37 -41.04 27.02
N ALA A 218 36.45 -40.22 26.52
CA ALA A 218 36.33 -38.82 26.92
C ALA A 218 35.44 -38.71 28.16
N SER A 219 36.06 -38.72 29.35
CA SER A 219 35.39 -38.72 30.66
C SER A 219 34.51 -37.50 30.98
N ASN A 220 34.47 -36.50 30.09
CA ASN A 220 33.68 -35.28 30.26
C ASN A 220 32.24 -35.49 29.80
N ARG A 221 31.27 -34.90 30.52
CA ARG A 221 29.89 -34.76 30.05
C ARG A 221 29.83 -33.73 28.93
N CYS A 222 29.06 -33.99 27.88
CA CYS A 222 28.88 -33.01 26.80
C CYS A 222 27.97 -31.86 27.25
N PRO A 223 28.21 -30.63 26.75
CA PRO A 223 27.30 -29.52 26.95
C PRO A 223 25.92 -29.83 26.37
N VAL A 224 24.88 -29.66 27.18
CA VAL A 224 23.49 -29.66 26.73
C VAL A 224 23.17 -28.24 26.29
N HIS A 225 22.93 -28.03 25.00
CA HIS A 225 22.45 -26.74 24.50
C HIS A 225 20.97 -26.55 24.90
N GLY A 226 20.61 -25.32 25.26
CA GLY A 226 19.26 -24.98 25.69
C GLY A 226 18.24 -25.06 24.55
N SER A 227 17.04 -25.51 24.88
CA SER A 227 15.88 -25.51 23.98
C SER A 227 14.64 -24.94 24.67
N TRP A 228 13.76 -24.35 23.85
CA TRP A 228 12.59 -23.63 24.31
C TRP A 228 11.51 -24.55 24.91
N SER A 229 10.83 -24.07 25.94
CA SER A 229 9.51 -24.54 26.32
C SER A 229 8.51 -24.36 25.18
N SER A 230 7.34 -25.00 25.28
CA SER A 230 6.16 -24.51 24.57
C SER A 230 5.91 -23.04 24.90
N TRP A 231 5.40 -22.28 23.94
CA TRP A 231 4.86 -20.95 24.20
C TRP A 231 3.70 -21.02 25.21
N GLU A 232 3.62 -20.03 26.09
CA GLU A 232 2.42 -19.74 26.87
C GLU A 232 1.28 -19.26 25.96
N ALA A 233 0.06 -19.23 26.51
CA ALA A 233 -1.08 -18.62 25.82
C ALA A 233 -0.84 -17.11 25.62
N TRP A 234 -1.42 -16.55 24.56
CA TRP A 234 -1.44 -15.10 24.36
C TRP A 234 -2.16 -14.40 25.51
N SER A 235 -1.60 -13.26 25.94
CA SER A 235 -2.29 -12.33 26.84
C SER A 235 -3.58 -11.81 26.22
N GLN A 236 -4.43 -11.19 27.05
CA GLN A 236 -5.42 -10.26 26.52
C GLN A 236 -4.70 -9.06 25.88
N CYS A 237 -5.38 -8.40 24.94
CA CYS A 237 -4.88 -7.18 24.32
C CYS A 237 -4.74 -6.05 25.35
N SER A 238 -3.71 -5.23 25.20
CA SER A 238 -3.40 -4.08 26.08
C SER A 238 -4.43 -2.94 26.03
N GLY A 239 -5.46 -3.06 25.19
CA GLY A 239 -6.59 -2.14 25.05
C GLY A 239 -7.78 -2.84 24.40
N SER A 240 -8.96 -2.23 24.49
CA SER A 240 -10.24 -2.81 24.04
C SER A 240 -10.69 -2.36 22.64
N CYS A 241 -10.03 -1.37 22.05
CA CYS A 241 -10.31 -0.83 20.72
C CYS A 241 -9.07 -0.16 20.12
N ILE A 242 -9.03 -0.02 18.79
CA ILE A 242 -7.92 0.55 18.03
C ILE A 242 -8.07 2.08 17.94
N THR A 243 -6.96 2.82 17.96
CA THR A 243 -6.91 4.26 17.68
C THR A 243 -5.82 4.58 16.67
N ASP A 244 -5.95 5.68 15.93
CA ASP A 244 -4.97 6.14 14.93
C ASP A 244 -3.54 6.36 15.50
N GLN A 245 -3.41 6.51 16.82
CA GLN A 245 -2.14 6.76 17.53
C GLN A 245 -1.63 5.55 18.32
N ASN A 246 -2.48 4.55 18.57
CA ASN A 246 -2.15 3.41 19.44
C ASN A 246 -2.92 2.16 18.99
N MET A 247 -2.17 1.15 18.56
CA MET A 247 -2.65 -0.18 18.22
C MET A 247 -2.43 -1.10 19.44
N PRO A 248 -3.49 -1.65 20.06
CA PRO A 248 -3.34 -2.60 21.14
C PRO A 248 -2.57 -3.84 20.70
N THR A 249 -1.77 -4.38 21.61
CA THR A 249 -0.94 -5.57 21.40
C THR A 249 -1.25 -6.65 22.42
N LYS A 250 -1.04 -7.90 22.05
CA LYS A 250 -1.03 -9.09 22.90
C LYS A 250 0.37 -9.69 22.88
N VAL A 251 0.76 -10.34 23.98
CA VAL A 251 2.11 -10.84 24.21
C VAL A 251 2.05 -12.28 24.69
N ARG A 252 3.02 -13.10 24.27
CA ARG A 252 3.27 -14.44 24.84
C ARG A 252 4.74 -14.62 25.14
N GLN A 253 5.05 -15.53 26.06
CA GLN A 253 6.42 -15.81 26.51
C GLN A 253 6.72 -17.32 26.49
N ARG A 254 8.01 -17.65 26.52
CA ARG A 254 8.57 -19.00 26.64
C ARG A 254 9.88 -18.96 27.40
N THR A 255 10.26 -20.06 28.04
CA THR A 255 11.50 -20.15 28.82
C THR A 255 12.50 -21.12 28.20
N CYS A 256 13.79 -20.84 28.38
CA CYS A 256 14.87 -21.69 27.88
C CYS A 256 15.12 -22.86 28.86
N SER A 257 14.15 -23.78 28.92
CA SER A 257 14.02 -24.76 30.01
C SER A 257 13.77 -26.20 29.57
N ASN A 258 13.67 -26.49 28.27
CA ASN A 258 13.26 -27.80 27.75
C ASN A 258 14.21 -28.34 26.65
N PRO A 259 15.42 -28.81 27.03
CA PRO A 259 16.08 -28.64 28.33
C PRO A 259 16.69 -27.24 28.52
N ALA A 260 17.06 -26.90 29.76
CA ALA A 260 17.90 -25.75 30.06
C ALA A 260 19.36 -26.00 29.62
N PRO A 261 20.15 -24.96 29.28
CA PRO A 261 21.56 -25.12 28.94
C PRO A 261 22.40 -25.55 30.16
N SER A 262 23.36 -26.46 29.95
CA SER A 262 24.24 -26.93 31.03
C SER A 262 25.24 -25.86 31.48
N THR A 263 25.30 -25.59 32.78
CA THR A 263 26.25 -24.65 33.40
C THR A 263 27.41 -25.35 34.10
N ASP A 264 27.36 -26.68 34.22
CA ASP A 264 28.34 -27.57 34.87
C ASP A 264 29.37 -28.16 33.89
N THR A 265 29.28 -27.82 32.59
CA THR A 265 30.19 -28.28 31.52
C THR A 265 31.15 -27.18 31.07
N VAL A 266 32.31 -27.57 30.54
CA VAL A 266 33.27 -26.64 29.93
C VAL A 266 33.55 -27.08 28.48
N PRO A 267 33.15 -26.29 27.46
CA PRO A 267 32.33 -25.08 27.54
C PRO A 267 30.90 -25.36 28.06
N PRO A 268 30.17 -24.34 28.53
CA PRO A 268 28.76 -24.46 28.91
C PRO A 268 27.87 -24.72 27.68
N GLY A 269 26.62 -25.10 27.93
CA GLY A 269 25.56 -25.16 26.94
C GLY A 269 25.32 -23.81 26.25
N ASN A 270 24.96 -23.86 24.97
CA ASN A 270 24.54 -22.64 24.25
C ASN A 270 23.14 -22.22 24.73
N ASN A 271 22.91 -20.92 24.90
CA ASN A 271 21.58 -20.39 25.16
C ASN A 271 20.63 -20.64 23.97
N CYS A 272 19.32 -20.67 24.24
CA CYS A 272 18.31 -20.86 23.22
C CYS A 272 18.33 -19.74 22.15
N PRO A 273 18.27 -20.06 20.85
CA PRO A 273 18.30 -19.06 19.78
C PRO A 273 16.93 -18.39 19.57
N GLY A 274 16.94 -17.09 19.29
CA GLY A 274 15.74 -16.25 19.10
C GLY A 274 15.16 -15.71 20.40
N ASP A 275 13.99 -15.09 20.33
CA ASP A 275 13.42 -14.34 21.46
C ASP A 275 12.61 -15.19 22.44
N ALA A 276 12.68 -14.85 23.73
CA ALA A 276 11.85 -15.44 24.78
C ALA A 276 10.42 -14.85 24.83
N LEU A 277 10.21 -13.74 24.15
CA LEU A 277 8.97 -12.94 24.13
C LEU A 277 8.52 -12.73 22.69
N GLU A 278 7.23 -12.82 22.43
CA GLU A 278 6.63 -12.53 21.13
C GLU A 278 5.43 -11.61 21.31
N THR A 279 5.37 -10.55 20.51
CA THR A 279 4.32 -9.53 20.54
C THR A 279 3.57 -9.55 19.21
N GLN A 280 2.24 -9.47 19.26
CA GLN A 280 1.38 -9.41 18.08
C GLN A 280 0.35 -8.28 18.24
N ASP A 281 0.05 -7.58 17.15
CA ASP A 281 -0.99 -6.57 17.11
C ASP A 281 -2.40 -7.18 17.19
N CYS A 282 -3.32 -6.50 17.88
CA CYS A 282 -4.71 -6.92 18.02
C CYS A 282 -5.62 -6.29 16.95
N SER A 283 -5.29 -6.54 15.68
CA SER A 283 -6.02 -6.03 14.51
C SER A 283 -7.46 -6.55 14.41
N GLU A 284 -7.86 -7.53 15.23
CA GLU A 284 -9.24 -8.01 15.36
C GLU A 284 -10.18 -7.07 16.15
N LEU A 285 -9.65 -6.04 16.82
CA LEU A 285 -10.44 -5.13 17.65
C LEU A 285 -11.16 -4.05 16.79
N PRO A 286 -12.33 -3.54 17.22
CA PRO A 286 -12.98 -2.41 16.56
C PRO A 286 -12.21 -1.11 16.81
N ASN A 287 -12.36 -0.13 15.92
CA ASN A 287 -11.88 1.24 16.18
C ASN A 287 -12.67 1.89 17.32
N CYS A 288 -12.00 2.67 18.17
CA CYS A 288 -12.63 3.36 19.29
C CYS A 288 -13.61 4.45 18.80
N PRO A 289 -14.75 4.66 19.47
CA PRO A 289 -15.63 5.80 19.23
C PRO A 289 -14.89 7.13 19.42
N VAL A 290 -15.03 8.04 18.45
CA VAL A 290 -14.50 9.40 18.52
C VAL A 290 -15.67 10.35 18.68
N ASP A 291 -15.86 10.90 19.88
CA ASP A 291 -16.90 11.89 20.15
C ASP A 291 -16.61 13.19 19.38
N GLY A 292 -17.63 13.72 18.72
CA GLY A 292 -17.49 14.96 17.95
C GLY A 292 -17.38 16.18 18.85
N ASN A 293 -16.48 17.10 18.47
CA ASN A 293 -16.32 18.38 19.14
C ASN A 293 -16.33 19.54 18.13
N TRP A 294 -16.69 20.72 18.63
CA TRP A 294 -16.95 21.90 17.81
C TRP A 294 -15.67 22.49 17.22
N GLY A 295 -15.69 22.72 15.91
CA GLY A 295 -14.77 23.65 15.27
C GLY A 295 -15.03 25.10 15.70
N PRO A 296 -14.14 26.03 15.33
CA PRO A 296 -14.29 27.44 15.65
C PRO A 296 -15.57 28.03 15.05
N TRP A 297 -16.11 29.03 15.74
CA TRP A 297 -17.18 29.88 15.22
C TRP A 297 -16.71 30.66 13.99
N SER A 298 -17.56 30.79 12.98
CA SER A 298 -17.36 31.71 11.86
C SER A 298 -17.32 33.15 12.36
N ALA A 299 -16.71 34.04 11.57
CA ALA A 299 -16.99 35.45 11.67
C ALA A 299 -18.52 35.70 11.59
N PHE A 300 -19.00 36.72 12.30
CA PHE A 300 -20.39 37.15 12.19
C PHE A 300 -20.66 37.73 10.80
N THR A 301 -21.82 37.43 10.22
CA THR A 301 -22.28 38.05 8.97
C THR A 301 -22.30 39.57 9.07
N PRO A 302 -22.15 40.33 7.98
CA PRO A 302 -22.50 41.75 7.94
C PRO A 302 -23.92 41.98 8.47
N CYS A 303 -24.21 43.19 8.94
CA CYS A 303 -25.56 43.55 9.36
C CYS A 303 -26.49 43.53 8.12
N PRO A 304 -27.59 42.75 8.10
CA PRO A 304 -28.38 42.51 6.89
C PRO A 304 -29.32 43.68 6.52
N VAL A 305 -29.27 44.79 7.25
CA VAL A 305 -30.10 45.98 7.05
C VAL A 305 -29.22 47.22 6.95
N THR A 306 -29.67 48.23 6.21
CA THR A 306 -29.01 49.55 6.12
C THR A 306 -29.53 50.55 7.14
N CYS A 307 -30.71 50.29 7.74
CA CYS A 307 -31.34 51.10 8.78
C CYS A 307 -31.80 50.24 9.96
N GLY A 308 -31.92 50.84 11.14
CA GLY A 308 -32.49 50.22 12.34
C GLY A 308 -31.55 49.23 13.03
N VAL A 309 -32.11 48.06 13.35
CA VAL A 309 -31.45 46.96 14.07
C VAL A 309 -31.76 45.63 13.41
N ALA A 310 -30.82 44.69 13.48
CA ALA A 310 -31.00 43.32 12.99
C ALA A 310 -30.09 42.35 13.77
N LEU A 311 -30.13 41.08 13.39
CA LEU A 311 -29.23 40.04 13.91
C LEU A 311 -28.14 39.72 12.89
N GLN A 312 -26.89 39.72 13.34
CA GLN A 312 -25.79 39.04 12.68
C GLN A 312 -25.79 37.57 13.11
N VAL A 313 -25.45 36.66 12.21
CA VAL A 313 -25.35 35.21 12.48
C VAL A 313 -23.89 34.80 12.47
N SER A 314 -23.50 33.88 13.36
CA SER A 314 -22.24 33.16 13.33
C SER A 314 -22.53 31.66 13.49
N GLU A 315 -21.85 30.82 12.71
CA GLU A 315 -22.11 29.38 12.63
C GLU A 315 -20.82 28.60 12.90
N ARG A 316 -20.94 27.39 13.46
CA ARG A 316 -19.83 26.47 13.69
C ARG A 316 -20.18 25.07 13.20
N ARG A 317 -19.15 24.24 12.93
CA ARG A 317 -19.32 22.87 12.44
C ARG A 317 -18.84 21.86 13.49
N CYS A 318 -19.46 20.68 13.49
CA CYS A 318 -19.07 19.56 14.34
C CYS A 318 -17.94 18.77 13.66
N ASN A 319 -16.73 19.32 13.69
CA ASN A 319 -15.62 18.86 12.84
C ASN A 319 -14.22 18.98 13.45
N ASN A 320 -14.09 19.13 14.78
CA ASN A 320 -12.80 19.29 15.45
C ASN A 320 -12.71 18.47 16.77
N PRO A 321 -12.78 17.12 16.72
CA PRO A 321 -12.94 16.28 15.54
C PRO A 321 -14.42 16.11 15.13
N ALA A 322 -14.66 15.50 13.98
CA ALA A 322 -16.00 15.02 13.61
C ALA A 322 -16.33 13.71 14.37
N PRO A 323 -17.61 13.42 14.67
CA PRO A 323 -17.99 12.16 15.29
C PRO A 323 -17.69 10.97 14.36
N ASN A 324 -16.92 9.99 14.84
CA ASN A 324 -16.57 8.77 14.10
C ASN A 324 -16.78 7.51 14.96
N HIS A 325 -16.89 6.35 14.31
CA HIS A 325 -17.02 5.02 14.95
C HIS A 325 -18.10 4.91 16.04
N GLY A 326 -19.22 5.61 15.88
CA GLY A 326 -20.33 5.63 16.83
C GLY A 326 -20.20 6.62 17.99
N GLY A 327 -19.21 7.51 17.95
CA GLY A 327 -19.06 8.61 18.90
C GLY A 327 -20.21 9.63 18.85
N ARG A 328 -20.36 10.38 19.94
CA ARG A 328 -21.47 11.30 20.20
C ARG A 328 -21.46 12.53 19.28
N PRO A 329 -22.63 13.07 18.89
CA PRO A 329 -22.71 14.35 18.20
C PRO A 329 -22.35 15.51 19.14
N CYS A 330 -21.85 16.61 18.56
CA CYS A 330 -21.45 17.79 19.32
C CYS A 330 -22.63 18.41 20.11
N PRO A 331 -22.47 18.70 21.41
CA PRO A 331 -23.56 19.20 22.25
C PRO A 331 -23.81 20.72 22.08
N GLY A 332 -25.08 21.11 22.02
CA GLY A 332 -25.52 22.51 21.91
C GLY A 332 -25.71 23.00 20.48
N ASN A 333 -25.86 24.32 20.30
CA ASN A 333 -26.27 24.90 19.01
C ASN A 333 -25.10 25.01 18.02
N ASP A 334 -25.40 24.84 16.73
CA ASP A 334 -24.52 25.12 15.60
C ASP A 334 -24.49 26.62 15.22
N LYS A 335 -25.49 27.40 15.64
CA LYS A 335 -25.63 28.84 15.34
C LYS A 335 -25.73 29.69 16.60
N GLN A 336 -25.17 30.89 16.52
CA GLN A 336 -25.32 31.97 17.50
C GLN A 336 -25.67 33.28 16.79
N THR A 337 -26.34 34.20 17.49
CA THR A 337 -26.74 35.50 16.94
C THR A 337 -26.27 36.65 17.82
N LYS A 338 -26.04 37.81 17.21
CA LYS A 338 -25.68 39.05 17.89
C LYS A 338 -26.46 40.22 17.30
N LEU A 339 -26.95 41.14 18.13
CA LEU A 339 -27.59 42.36 17.65
C LEU A 339 -26.56 43.27 16.95
N CYS A 340 -26.90 43.75 15.76
CA CYS A 340 -26.27 44.90 15.13
C CYS A 340 -27.26 46.07 15.04
N SER A 341 -26.72 47.29 15.09
CA SER A 341 -27.46 48.52 14.81
C SER A 341 -26.66 49.36 13.84
N THR A 342 -27.34 49.95 12.85
CA THR A 342 -26.68 50.84 11.89
C THR A 342 -26.62 52.30 12.35
N GLN A 343 -27.29 52.63 13.46
CA GLN A 343 -27.53 54.01 13.95
C GLN A 343 -28.29 54.92 12.95
N VAL A 344 -28.73 54.39 11.81
CA VAL A 344 -29.58 55.09 10.84
C VAL A 344 -31.04 54.72 11.13
N HIS A 345 -31.90 55.69 11.37
CA HIS A 345 -33.34 55.43 11.53
C HIS A 345 -33.96 54.99 10.19
N CYS A 346 -34.81 53.95 10.22
CA CYS A 346 -35.57 53.56 9.04
C CYS A 346 -36.65 54.60 8.70
N PRO A 347 -36.97 54.82 7.41
CA PRO A 347 -38.13 55.60 7.01
C PRO A 347 -39.41 55.05 7.63
N VAL A 348 -40.26 55.94 8.14
CA VAL A 348 -41.59 55.58 8.64
C VAL A 348 -42.60 56.26 7.74
N ASP A 349 -43.25 55.47 6.89
CA ASP A 349 -44.28 55.93 5.97
C ASP A 349 -45.49 56.47 6.73
N GLY A 350 -46.10 57.54 6.19
CA GLY A 350 -47.30 58.10 6.77
C GLY A 350 -48.51 57.17 6.59
N VAL A 351 -49.33 57.05 7.63
CA VAL A 351 -50.63 56.35 7.57
C VAL A 351 -51.79 57.33 7.72
N TRP A 352 -52.88 57.06 7.01
CA TRP A 352 -54.09 57.88 7.12
C TRP A 352 -54.69 57.76 8.53
N ALA A 353 -55.00 58.90 9.14
CA ALA A 353 -55.91 58.96 10.28
C ALA A 353 -57.30 58.46 9.91
N GLU A 354 -58.05 58.05 10.92
CA GLU A 354 -59.50 57.90 10.81
C GLU A 354 -60.17 59.19 10.31
N TRP A 355 -61.29 59.02 9.61
CA TRP A 355 -62.07 60.16 9.15
C TRP A 355 -62.71 60.91 10.32
N SER A 356 -62.62 62.24 10.29
CA SER A 356 -63.44 63.07 11.16
C SER A 356 -64.94 62.83 10.94
N ALA A 357 -65.74 63.10 11.97
CA ALA A 357 -67.19 63.10 11.85
C ALA A 357 -67.66 64.09 10.76
N TRP A 358 -68.74 63.75 10.06
CA TRP A 358 -69.33 64.62 9.03
C TRP A 358 -69.69 65.99 9.61
N GLY A 359 -69.21 67.06 8.96
CA GLY A 359 -69.59 68.42 9.27
C GLY A 359 -71.08 68.70 9.03
N ALA A 360 -71.55 69.86 9.49
CA ALA A 360 -72.96 70.26 9.36
C ALA A 360 -73.42 70.23 7.90
N CYS A 361 -74.56 69.59 7.63
CA CYS A 361 -75.19 69.64 6.31
C CYS A 361 -75.71 71.05 6.02
N THR A 362 -75.07 71.75 5.08
CA THR A 362 -75.32 73.15 4.75
C THR A 362 -75.60 73.36 3.26
N PHE A 363 -76.32 74.44 2.94
CA PHE A 363 -76.64 74.77 1.55
C PHE A 363 -75.42 75.36 0.82
N ALA A 364 -75.17 74.91 -0.41
CA ALA A 364 -73.90 75.15 -1.11
C ALA A 364 -73.59 76.63 -1.43
N PHE A 365 -74.58 77.52 -1.43
CA PHE A 365 -74.41 78.94 -1.79
C PHE A 365 -75.22 79.86 -0.86
N GLY A 366 -74.55 80.77 -0.14
CA GLY A 366 -75.20 81.89 0.55
C GLY A 366 -75.85 81.57 1.91
N GLY A 367 -75.42 80.55 2.64
CA GLY A 367 -75.73 80.39 4.08
C GLY A 367 -77.20 80.08 4.43
N ARG A 368 -78.04 79.77 3.45
CA ARG A 368 -79.47 79.45 3.64
C ARG A 368 -79.66 78.26 4.57
N ASP A 369 -80.45 78.42 5.63
CA ASP A 369 -80.86 77.28 6.47
C ASP A 369 -81.78 76.32 5.69
N ILE A 370 -81.38 75.05 5.65
CA ILE A 370 -82.07 73.93 4.98
C ILE A 370 -82.60 72.88 5.97
N ARG A 371 -82.52 73.13 7.28
CA ARG A 371 -83.10 72.26 8.30
C ARG A 371 -84.60 72.05 8.04
N CYS A 372 -85.04 70.79 8.06
CA CYS A 372 -86.42 70.34 7.83
C CYS A 372 -86.99 70.71 6.46
N LYS A 373 -86.15 70.78 5.41
CA LYS A 373 -86.58 71.12 4.05
C LYS A 373 -86.06 70.08 3.07
N THR A 374 -86.87 69.76 2.06
CA THR A 374 -86.51 68.92 0.90
C THR A 374 -85.49 69.58 -0.06
N THR A 375 -84.75 70.60 0.41
CA THR A 375 -83.65 71.25 -0.31
C THR A 375 -82.33 70.59 0.11
N GLY A 376 -81.65 69.94 -0.82
CA GLY A 376 -80.37 69.29 -0.56
C GLY A 376 -79.24 70.29 -0.29
N GLY A 377 -78.36 69.95 0.65
CA GLY A 377 -77.08 70.58 0.90
C GLY A 377 -75.90 69.64 0.60
N LYS A 378 -74.70 70.02 1.07
CA LYS A 378 -73.55 69.12 1.16
C LYS A 378 -72.97 69.13 2.57
N GLN A 379 -72.30 68.03 2.92
CA GLN A 379 -71.51 67.87 4.14
C GLN A 379 -70.14 67.31 3.77
N THR A 380 -69.10 67.77 4.49
CA THR A 380 -67.71 67.43 4.23
C THR A 380 -67.09 66.85 5.50
N ARG A 381 -66.14 65.92 5.33
CA ARG A 381 -65.23 65.42 6.36
C ARG A 381 -63.80 65.46 5.85
N SER A 382 -62.84 65.46 6.77
CA SER A 382 -61.41 65.43 6.47
C SER A 382 -60.68 64.36 7.29
N ARG A 383 -59.48 64.00 6.85
CA ARG A 383 -58.51 63.19 7.59
C ARG A 383 -57.11 63.74 7.34
N THR A 384 -56.17 63.42 8.21
CA THR A 384 -54.75 63.81 8.07
C THR A 384 -53.87 62.58 7.84
N CYS A 385 -52.71 62.78 7.23
CA CYS A 385 -51.66 61.77 7.21
C CYS A 385 -50.83 61.90 8.49
N LEU A 386 -50.72 60.84 9.28
CA LEU A 386 -50.06 60.82 10.59
C LEU A 386 -48.83 59.90 10.57
N HIS A 387 -48.05 59.95 11.65
CA HIS A 387 -46.91 59.06 11.95
C HIS A 387 -45.72 59.06 10.98
N ARG A 388 -45.76 59.84 9.89
CA ARG A 388 -44.61 60.04 8.98
C ARG A 388 -43.37 60.51 9.74
N ALA A 389 -42.26 59.76 9.66
CA ALA A 389 -40.97 60.12 10.23
C ALA A 389 -39.80 59.67 9.34
N HIS A 390 -38.59 60.16 9.64
CA HIS A 390 -37.32 59.72 9.03
C HIS A 390 -37.33 59.66 7.49
N ASN A 391 -37.97 60.64 6.86
CA ASN A 391 -38.15 60.76 5.41
C ASN A 391 -38.93 59.62 4.72
N GLY A 392 -39.80 58.92 5.45
CA GLY A 392 -40.82 58.04 4.83
C GLY A 392 -41.75 58.80 3.88
N SER A 393 -42.55 58.07 3.11
CA SER A 393 -43.51 58.63 2.17
C SER A 393 -44.64 59.41 2.87
N ILE A 394 -45.29 60.29 2.11
CA ILE A 394 -46.59 60.85 2.47
C ILE A 394 -47.70 59.92 1.97
N CYS A 395 -48.86 59.98 2.61
CA CYS A 395 -50.05 59.27 2.17
C CYS A 395 -50.52 59.78 0.79
N THR A 396 -50.06 59.18 -0.29
CA THR A 396 -50.50 59.51 -1.68
C THR A 396 -51.88 58.97 -1.99
N ASP A 397 -52.24 57.84 -1.38
CA ASP A 397 -53.32 57.00 -1.87
C ASP A 397 -54.65 57.38 -1.22
N GLY A 398 -55.38 58.24 -1.93
CA GLY A 398 -56.74 58.64 -1.59
C GLY A 398 -56.88 60.12 -1.18
N LYS A 399 -58.12 60.54 -0.96
CA LYS A 399 -58.44 61.95 -0.72
C LYS A 399 -58.18 62.36 0.74
N LEU A 400 -57.81 63.62 0.93
CA LEU A 400 -57.67 64.29 2.24
C LEU A 400 -59.03 64.79 2.76
N THR A 401 -59.91 65.18 1.84
CA THR A 401 -61.31 65.56 2.09
C THR A 401 -62.28 64.66 1.33
N ASP A 402 -63.43 64.41 1.94
CA ASP A 402 -64.54 63.66 1.36
C ASP A 402 -65.85 64.43 1.58
N THR A 403 -66.71 64.44 0.56
CA THR A 403 -67.87 65.34 0.50
C THR A 403 -69.05 64.62 -0.15
N GLN A 404 -70.18 64.60 0.54
CA GLN A 404 -71.43 63.98 0.06
C GLN A 404 -72.60 64.97 0.14
N VAL A 405 -73.60 64.79 -0.72
CA VAL A 405 -74.89 65.50 -0.63
C VAL A 405 -75.71 65.00 0.55
N CYS A 406 -76.57 65.87 1.08
CA CYS A 406 -77.36 65.54 2.26
C CYS A 406 -78.64 66.37 2.40
N TYR A 407 -79.55 65.86 3.24
CA TYR A 407 -80.66 66.63 3.82
C TYR A 407 -80.39 66.86 5.32
N ASN A 408 -80.69 68.07 5.79
CA ASN A 408 -80.55 68.41 7.21
C ASN A 408 -81.89 68.15 7.92
N VAL A 409 -81.96 67.04 8.65
CA VAL A 409 -83.16 66.56 9.35
C VAL A 409 -83.02 66.65 10.88
N ASP A 410 -82.04 67.41 11.38
CA ASP A 410 -81.80 67.54 12.82
C ASP A 410 -83.00 68.15 13.55
N LYS A 411 -83.54 67.41 14.52
CA LYS A 411 -84.71 67.76 15.36
C LYS A 411 -86.00 68.01 14.58
N CYS A 412 -86.06 67.59 13.32
CA CYS A 412 -87.24 67.73 12.47
C CYS A 412 -88.31 66.71 12.86
N TYR A 413 -89.55 67.17 12.99
CA TYR A 413 -90.68 66.27 13.17
C TYR A 413 -90.99 65.58 11.85
N LEU A 414 -90.88 64.26 11.83
CA LEU A 414 -91.23 63.40 10.71
C LEU A 414 -92.22 62.35 11.21
N LYS A 415 -93.13 61.89 10.35
CA LYS A 415 -93.84 60.64 10.63
C LYS A 415 -92.87 59.47 10.54
N GLY A 416 -93.23 58.34 11.14
CA GLY A 416 -92.40 57.15 11.14
C GLY A 416 -93.20 55.87 11.32
N SER A 417 -92.51 54.74 11.23
CA SER A 417 -93.05 53.42 11.51
C SER A 417 -92.24 52.72 12.60
N TRP A 418 -92.92 51.90 13.40
CA TRP A 418 -92.26 51.01 14.34
C TRP A 418 -91.53 49.91 13.56
N ASP A 419 -90.24 49.81 13.81
CA ASP A 419 -89.33 48.82 13.25
C ASP A 419 -88.90 47.84 14.35
N GLY A 420 -87.82 47.09 14.13
CA GLY A 420 -87.29 46.13 15.08
C GLY A 420 -86.74 46.77 16.35
N TRP A 421 -86.09 45.94 17.16
CA TRP A 421 -85.49 46.36 18.42
C TRP A 421 -84.09 46.94 18.21
N GLU A 422 -83.75 47.96 19.00
CA GLU A 422 -82.35 48.34 19.21
C GLU A 422 -81.56 47.17 19.82
N PRO A 423 -80.24 47.09 19.60
CA PRO A 423 -79.38 46.20 20.35
C PRO A 423 -79.56 46.39 21.86
N TRP A 424 -79.48 45.29 22.63
CA TRP A 424 -79.50 45.36 24.09
C TRP A 424 -78.41 46.29 24.62
N SER A 425 -78.76 47.18 25.54
CA SER A 425 -77.79 48.01 26.24
C SER A 425 -76.77 47.16 26.99
N LEU A 426 -75.59 47.73 27.24
CA LEU A 426 -74.70 47.21 28.28
C LEU A 426 -75.46 47.11 29.63
N CYS A 427 -75.10 46.09 30.38
CA CYS A 427 -75.66 45.78 31.70
C CYS A 427 -75.34 46.91 32.71
N LYS A 428 -76.35 47.34 33.48
CA LYS A 428 -76.21 48.38 34.50
C LYS A 428 -76.91 47.98 35.81
N PRO A 429 -76.22 47.97 36.96
CA PRO A 429 -74.75 48.04 37.12
C PRO A 429 -73.99 46.95 36.33
N PRO A 430 -72.69 47.11 36.04
CA PRO A 430 -71.90 46.11 35.29
C PRO A 430 -71.53 44.86 36.12
N CYS A 431 -71.94 44.82 37.38
CA CYS A 431 -71.73 43.75 38.35
C CYS A 431 -73.02 43.52 39.16
N GLY A 432 -73.13 42.38 39.85
CA GLY A 432 -74.20 42.07 40.81
C GLY A 432 -75.50 41.51 40.21
N VAL A 433 -76.24 40.75 41.03
CA VAL A 433 -77.47 40.03 40.64
C VAL A 433 -78.67 40.93 40.31
N SER A 434 -78.61 42.22 40.63
CA SER A 434 -79.62 43.23 40.26
C SER A 434 -79.33 43.92 38.93
N SER A 435 -78.30 43.47 38.20
CA SER A 435 -77.89 44.02 36.91
C SER A 435 -78.92 43.73 35.81
N LYS A 436 -79.38 44.80 35.14
CA LYS A 436 -80.35 44.72 34.04
C LYS A 436 -79.82 45.36 32.77
N ARG A 437 -80.25 44.84 31.63
CA ARG A 437 -80.11 45.45 30.28
C ARG A 437 -81.48 45.89 29.77
N ARG A 438 -81.50 46.87 28.87
CA ARG A 438 -82.73 47.34 28.21
C ARG A 438 -82.54 47.57 26.73
N ARG A 439 -83.63 47.49 25.97
CA ARG A 439 -83.69 47.87 24.55
C ARG A 439 -84.97 48.63 24.25
N PHE A 440 -84.93 49.54 23.29
CA PHE A 440 -86.09 50.30 22.81
C PHE A 440 -86.52 49.79 21.44
N ARG A 441 -87.80 49.95 21.09
CA ARG A 441 -88.21 49.77 19.69
C ARG A 441 -87.68 50.92 18.86
N ILE A 442 -87.13 50.60 17.70
CA ILE A 442 -86.67 51.60 16.73
C ILE A 442 -87.92 52.24 16.13
N CYS A 443 -88.09 53.54 16.35
CA CYS A 443 -89.04 54.34 15.58
C CYS A 443 -88.29 54.86 14.35
N LYS A 444 -88.49 54.24 13.18
CA LYS A 444 -87.83 54.67 11.95
C LYS A 444 -88.58 55.89 11.40
N PRO A 445 -87.92 57.05 11.21
CA PRO A 445 -88.51 58.14 10.44
C PRO A 445 -88.78 57.70 9.01
N ASP A 446 -89.93 58.11 8.48
CA ASP A 446 -90.19 58.06 7.05
C ASP A 446 -89.47 59.24 6.36
N TYR A 447 -88.89 58.94 5.20
CA TYR A 447 -88.21 59.90 4.34
C TYR A 447 -88.81 59.94 2.94
N SER A 448 -90.01 59.39 2.73
CA SER A 448 -90.72 59.35 1.44
C SER A 448 -90.86 60.70 0.73
N GLU A 449 -90.93 61.81 1.47
CA GLU A 449 -90.95 63.19 0.94
C GLU A 449 -89.61 63.65 0.36
N TYR A 450 -88.51 62.94 0.64
CA TYR A 450 -87.15 63.30 0.24
C TYR A 450 -86.70 62.45 -0.96
N ASN A 451 -86.10 63.09 -1.96
CA ASN A 451 -85.60 62.35 -3.13
C ASN A 451 -84.37 61.50 -2.72
N PRO A 452 -84.29 60.21 -3.09
CA PRO A 452 -83.11 59.38 -2.80
C PRO A 452 -81.81 59.87 -3.47
N THR A 453 -81.89 60.87 -4.37
CA THR A 453 -80.75 61.50 -5.02
C THR A 453 -80.86 63.02 -5.05
N ILE A 454 -79.73 63.72 -4.94
CA ILE A 454 -79.64 65.19 -4.95
C ILE A 454 -78.80 65.67 -6.15
N GLY A 455 -79.24 66.77 -6.76
CA GLY A 455 -78.50 67.46 -7.81
C GLY A 455 -78.55 66.81 -9.20
N ARG A 456 -77.98 67.49 -10.20
CA ARG A 456 -78.04 67.06 -11.62
C ARG A 456 -77.32 65.73 -11.89
N GLN A 457 -76.30 65.41 -11.09
CA GLN A 457 -75.54 64.16 -11.18
C GLN A 457 -76.20 62.98 -10.44
N ARG A 458 -77.36 63.20 -9.79
CA ARG A 458 -78.08 62.19 -8.98
C ARG A 458 -77.18 61.54 -7.91
N GLU A 459 -76.40 62.36 -7.19
CA GLU A 459 -75.59 61.90 -6.07
C GLU A 459 -76.52 61.29 -4.97
N PRO A 460 -76.22 60.11 -4.38
CA PRO A 460 -77.08 59.50 -3.35
C PRO A 460 -77.30 60.39 -2.13
N ALA A 461 -78.55 60.54 -1.70
CA ALA A 461 -78.90 61.45 -0.61
C ALA A 461 -78.65 60.82 0.78
N HIS A 462 -77.90 61.52 1.64
CA HIS A 462 -77.66 61.12 3.03
C HIS A 462 -78.41 62.03 4.02
N PHE A 463 -78.87 61.48 5.15
CA PHE A 463 -79.55 62.25 6.18
C PHE A 463 -78.58 62.69 7.29
N HIS A 464 -78.64 63.96 7.66
CA HIS A 464 -77.78 64.59 8.67
C HIS A 464 -78.60 65.06 9.88
N GLY A 465 -78.09 64.79 11.08
CA GLY A 465 -78.77 65.05 12.35
C GLY A 465 -79.65 63.89 12.82
N LYS A 466 -80.44 64.11 13.88
CA LYS A 466 -81.43 63.15 14.37
C LYS A 466 -82.84 63.76 14.33
N PRO A 467 -83.77 63.25 13.50
CA PRO A 467 -85.16 63.72 13.51
C PRO A 467 -85.94 63.22 14.73
N ASN A 468 -86.99 63.96 15.08
CA ASN A 468 -88.00 63.57 16.05
C ASN A 468 -89.09 62.76 15.32
N ALA A 469 -88.86 61.47 15.14
CA ALA A 469 -89.81 60.57 14.48
C ALA A 469 -91.05 60.31 15.37
N ASP A 470 -92.24 60.51 14.80
CA ASP A 470 -93.53 60.15 15.40
C ASP A 470 -94.09 58.89 14.73
N CYS A 471 -93.94 57.76 15.41
CA CYS A 471 -94.49 56.46 15.02
C CYS A 471 -95.88 56.17 15.62
N GLY A 472 -96.53 57.17 16.24
CA GLY A 472 -97.84 57.01 16.85
C GLY A 472 -97.88 56.04 18.04
N ALA A 473 -99.08 55.54 18.33
CA ALA A 473 -99.29 54.47 19.31
C ALA A 473 -98.72 53.13 18.80
N LEU A 474 -98.40 52.24 19.73
CA LEU A 474 -98.10 50.84 19.43
C LEU A 474 -99.41 50.03 19.29
N PRO A 475 -99.43 48.94 18.51
CA PRO A 475 -100.51 47.96 18.54
C PRO A 475 -100.79 47.42 19.96
N ASP A 476 -102.04 47.05 20.22
CA ASP A 476 -102.48 46.64 21.56
C ASP A 476 -101.64 45.49 22.14
N GLY A 477 -101.09 45.72 23.33
CA GLY A 477 -100.22 44.79 24.06
C GLY A 477 -98.72 44.94 23.81
N GLU A 478 -98.29 45.69 22.78
CA GLU A 478 -96.86 45.83 22.46
C GLU A 478 -96.14 46.90 23.32
N LYS A 479 -94.88 46.64 23.69
CA LYS A 479 -94.09 47.49 24.59
C LYS A 479 -93.10 48.37 23.82
N LYS A 480 -92.97 49.64 24.22
CA LYS A 480 -92.00 50.61 23.65
C LYS A 480 -90.55 50.34 24.05
N TYR A 481 -90.35 49.67 25.18
CA TYR A 481 -89.04 49.21 25.66
C TYR A 481 -89.19 47.87 26.37
N GLU A 482 -88.11 47.10 26.38
CA GLU A 482 -87.97 45.87 27.14
C GLU A 482 -86.80 45.98 28.12
N ILE A 483 -86.92 45.29 29.25
CA ILE A 483 -85.89 45.15 30.28
C ILE A 483 -85.73 43.67 30.56
N GLU A 484 -84.49 43.21 30.65
CA GLU A 484 -84.12 41.82 30.90
C GLU A 484 -82.97 41.80 31.92
N ASP A 485 -82.95 40.77 32.77
CA ASP A 485 -81.88 40.54 33.73
C ASP A 485 -80.61 40.05 33.02
N CYS A 486 -79.45 40.54 33.43
CA CYS A 486 -78.20 40.18 32.77
C CYS A 486 -77.63 38.85 33.28
N LEU A 487 -77.46 37.90 32.36
CA LEU A 487 -76.85 36.60 32.62
C LEU A 487 -75.33 36.71 32.79
N ASN A 488 -74.76 35.85 33.64
CA ASN A 488 -73.30 35.68 33.85
C ASN A 488 -72.53 36.95 34.26
N VAL A 489 -73.21 37.87 34.97
CA VAL A 489 -72.62 39.10 35.51
C VAL A 489 -71.76 38.79 36.75
N PRO A 490 -70.53 39.33 36.87
CA PRO A 490 -69.67 39.11 38.04
C PRO A 490 -70.25 39.78 39.29
N SER A 491 -69.96 39.23 40.48
CA SER A 491 -70.28 39.89 41.75
C SER A 491 -69.66 41.29 41.83
N CYS A 492 -70.38 42.26 42.40
CA CYS A 492 -69.74 43.52 42.80
C CYS A 492 -68.85 43.27 44.02
N THR A 493 -67.66 43.87 44.00
CA THR A 493 -66.74 44.04 45.13
C THR A 493 -67.03 45.34 45.85
#